data_AF-A0A962LE94-F1
#
_entry.id   AF-A0A962LE94-F1
#
_cell.length_a   1.000
_cell.length_b   1.000
_cell.length_c   1.000
_cell.angle_alpha   90.00
_cell.angle_beta   90.00
_cell.angle_gamma   90.00
#
_symmetry.space_group_name_H-M   'P 1'
#
loop_
_entity.id
_entity.type
_entity.pdbx_description
1 polymer ?
#
loop_
_entity_poly.entity_id
_entity_poly.type
_entity_poly.pdbx_seq_one_letter_code
_entity_poly.pdbx_strand_id
1 'polypeptide(L)'
;MAVGIHPDGSGAHNKHKQPGLAFRQPLLWALCVSGHQVQDMKMYNYELEHICSVKVTLQNPPEVIGPTPDGLRLNIYITGGEVRGPRLNGKV
;
A
#
# COMPACT_ATOMS: atom_id res chain seq x y z
N MET A 1 45.74 -11.22 -27.76
CA MET A 1 45.00 -12.44 -28.15
C MET A 1 43.57 -12.25 -27.64
N ALA A 2 42.64 -11.96 -28.54
CA ALA A 2 41.24 -11.69 -28.22
C ALA A 2 40.47 -13.01 -28.28
N VAL A 3 39.75 -13.35 -27.20
CA VAL A 3 38.84 -14.49 -27.16
C VAL A 3 37.48 -14.00 -27.66
N GLY A 4 37.10 -14.49 -28.84
CA GLY A 4 35.87 -14.15 -29.53
C GLY A 4 34.65 -14.85 -28.94
N ILE A 5 33.54 -14.12 -28.99
CA ILE A 5 32.18 -14.59 -28.76
C ILE A 5 31.70 -15.23 -30.06
N HIS A 6 31.13 -16.44 -30.02
CA HIS A 6 30.24 -16.92 -31.08
C HIS A 6 29.08 -17.77 -30.51
N PRO A 7 27.87 -17.68 -31.11
CA PRO A 7 26.65 -18.29 -30.60
C PRO A 7 26.27 -19.57 -31.36
N ASP A 8 25.83 -20.59 -30.63
CA ASP A 8 25.39 -21.86 -31.20
C ASP A 8 23.87 -21.96 -31.09
N GLY A 9 23.20 -21.76 -32.22
CA GLY A 9 21.79 -22.08 -32.39
C GLY A 9 21.58 -23.53 -32.80
N SER A 10 20.39 -24.08 -32.54
CA SER A 10 19.61 -24.88 -33.49
C SER A 10 18.41 -25.52 -32.79
N GLY A 11 17.25 -25.42 -33.43
CA GLY A 11 16.02 -26.06 -32.96
C GLY A 11 14.73 -25.50 -33.58
N ALA A 12 14.74 -25.19 -34.88
CA ALA A 12 13.54 -24.81 -35.61
C ALA A 12 12.78 -26.07 -36.05
N HIS A 13 11.49 -26.17 -35.70
CA HIS A 13 10.54 -27.04 -36.37
C HIS A 13 9.21 -26.30 -36.56
N ASN A 14 9.05 -25.72 -37.74
CA ASN A 14 7.80 -25.20 -38.28
C ASN A 14 7.28 -26.24 -39.27
N LYS A 15 6.05 -26.75 -39.10
CA LYS A 15 5.08 -27.06 -40.18
C LYS A 15 3.70 -27.24 -39.54
N HIS A 16 2.70 -26.45 -39.94
CA HIS A 16 1.39 -26.98 -40.36
C HIS A 16 0.57 -25.88 -41.07
N LYS A 17 0.62 -26.04 -42.39
CA LYS A 17 -0.22 -25.55 -43.49
C LYS A 17 -1.70 -25.32 -43.13
N GLN A 18 -2.23 -24.12 -43.38
CA GLN A 18 -3.67 -23.83 -43.47
C GLN A 18 -4.20 -24.14 -44.88
N PRO A 19 -5.44 -24.62 -45.00
CA PRO A 19 -6.29 -24.30 -46.14
C PRO A 19 -7.65 -23.71 -45.70
N GLY A 20 -8.10 -22.66 -46.39
CA GLY A 20 -9.38 -22.01 -46.14
C GLY A 20 -10.57 -22.68 -46.82
N LEU A 21 -11.79 -22.33 -46.40
CA LEU A 21 -12.86 -21.84 -47.27
C LEU A 21 -14.03 -21.33 -46.41
N ALA A 22 -14.64 -20.25 -46.89
CA ALA A 22 -15.74 -19.53 -46.28
C ALA A 22 -17.04 -20.34 -46.21
N PHE A 23 -17.79 -20.20 -45.11
CA PHE A 23 -19.22 -20.52 -45.08
C PHE A 23 -19.98 -19.54 -44.18
N ARG A 24 -21.21 -19.27 -44.61
CA ARG A 24 -22.02 -18.07 -44.36
C ARG A 24 -22.73 -18.15 -43.00
N GLN A 25 -22.96 -17.01 -42.34
CA GLN A 25 -23.85 -16.89 -41.18
C GLN A 25 -25.32 -17.18 -41.58
N PRO A 26 -26.19 -17.62 -40.64
CA PRO A 26 -26.96 -16.62 -39.89
C PRO A 26 -27.32 -16.99 -38.42
N LEU A 27 -27.41 -15.92 -37.61
CA LEU A 27 -28.39 -15.60 -36.54
C LEU A 27 -28.68 -16.58 -35.37
N LEU A 28 -28.64 -15.97 -34.17
CA LEU A 28 -29.40 -16.29 -32.96
C LEU A 28 -28.81 -17.30 -31.95
N TRP A 29 -27.88 -16.82 -31.11
CA TRP A 29 -27.90 -17.16 -29.67
C TRP A 29 -27.53 -15.94 -28.85
N ALA A 30 -28.56 -15.14 -28.58
CA ALA A 30 -28.47 -14.03 -27.66
C ALA A 30 -28.15 -14.53 -26.23
N LEU A 31 -27.44 -13.67 -25.50
CA LEU A 31 -27.45 -13.54 -24.04
C LEU A 31 -26.75 -14.63 -23.21
N CYS A 32 -25.50 -14.35 -22.87
CA CYS A 32 -25.09 -14.37 -21.46
C CYS A 32 -23.94 -13.38 -21.25
N VAL A 33 -24.28 -12.09 -21.18
CA VAL A 33 -23.40 -11.08 -20.58
C VAL A 33 -23.45 -11.32 -19.08
N SER A 34 -22.69 -12.28 -18.57
CA SER A 34 -22.32 -12.28 -17.17
C SER A 34 -21.08 -11.41 -17.02
N GLY A 35 -21.30 -10.10 -17.14
CA GLY A 35 -20.35 -9.09 -16.69
C GLY A 35 -20.05 -9.35 -15.21
N HIS A 36 -18.95 -10.06 -14.95
CA HIS A 36 -18.37 -10.15 -13.62
C HIS A 36 -17.93 -8.73 -13.27
N GLN A 37 -18.75 -8.02 -12.50
CA GLN A 37 -18.39 -6.74 -11.92
C GLN A 37 -17.24 -7.02 -10.96
N VAL A 38 -16.01 -6.80 -11.44
CA VAL A 38 -14.87 -6.60 -10.56
C VAL A 38 -15.28 -5.43 -9.68
N GLN A 39 -15.59 -5.71 -8.41
CA GLN A 39 -15.89 -4.68 -7.45
C GLN A 39 -14.69 -3.74 -7.45
N ASP A 40 -14.87 -2.51 -7.92
CA ASP A 40 -13.92 -1.44 -7.73
C ASP A 40 -13.78 -1.25 -6.22
N MET A 41 -12.77 -1.91 -5.66
CA MET A 41 -12.34 -1.67 -4.30
C MET A 41 -11.80 -0.25 -4.28
N LYS A 42 -12.69 0.71 -3.99
CA LYS A 42 -12.34 2.11 -3.77
C LYS A 42 -11.33 2.16 -2.62
N MET A 43 -10.06 2.21 -2.95
CA MET A 43 -9.04 2.66 -2.01
C MET A 43 -9.17 4.17 -1.87
N TYR A 44 -9.55 4.59 -0.66
CA TYR A 44 -9.48 5.99 -0.28
C TYR A 44 -8.02 6.40 -0.14
N ASN A 45 -7.64 7.50 -0.79
CA ASN A 45 -6.31 8.09 -0.60
C ASN A 45 -6.30 8.84 0.75
N TYR A 46 -5.52 8.36 1.69
CA TYR A 46 -5.34 8.99 3.00
C TYR A 46 -4.05 9.78 2.99
N GLU A 47 -4.14 11.07 3.32
CA GLU A 47 -3.00 11.97 3.44
C GLU A 47 -2.87 12.49 4.87
N LEU A 48 -1.64 12.71 5.32
CA LEU A 48 -1.34 13.28 6.63
C LEU A 48 -0.73 14.66 6.45
N GLU A 49 -1.23 15.62 7.24
CA GLU A 49 -0.67 16.97 7.32
C GLU A 49 -0.06 17.20 8.71
N HIS A 50 1.13 17.80 8.75
CA HIS A 50 1.75 18.21 10.01
C HIS A 50 1.06 19.47 10.55
N ILE A 51 0.38 19.33 11.69
CA ILE A 51 -0.32 20.46 12.33
C ILE A 51 0.60 21.19 13.32
N CYS A 52 1.25 20.46 14.23
CA CYS A 52 2.18 21.01 15.20
C CYS A 52 3.06 19.93 15.82
N SER A 53 4.09 20.37 16.54
CA SER A 53 4.93 19.57 17.42
C SER A 53 4.81 20.11 18.84
N VAL A 54 4.76 19.21 19.82
CA VAL A 54 4.66 19.57 21.23
C VAL A 54 5.89 19.07 21.97
N LYS A 55 6.57 19.98 22.67
CA LYS A 55 7.65 19.64 23.61
C LYS A 55 7.13 19.87 25.02
N VAL A 56 7.04 18.81 25.81
CA VAL A 56 6.53 18.85 27.19
C VAL A 56 7.62 18.66 28.23
N THR A 57 7.45 19.29 29.39
CA THR A 57 8.21 19.02 30.61
C THR A 57 7.39 18.08 31.49
N LEU A 58 7.97 16.93 31.82
CA LEU A 58 7.31 15.91 32.65
C LEU A 58 7.81 16.02 34.10
N GLN A 59 6.90 15.85 35.06
CA GLN A 59 7.27 15.66 36.45
C GLN A 59 8.11 14.39 36.58
N ASN A 60 9.26 14.52 37.23
CA ASN A 60 10.20 13.43 37.46
C ASN A 60 10.62 13.42 38.95
N PRO A 61 10.56 12.29 39.66
CA PRO A 61 10.13 10.97 39.17
C PRO A 61 8.61 10.87 38.92
N PRO A 62 8.17 9.96 38.03
CA PRO A 62 6.76 9.59 37.91
C PRO A 62 6.17 9.08 39.23
N GLU A 63 4.87 9.27 39.42
CA GLU A 63 4.16 8.65 40.55
C GLU A 63 3.85 7.19 40.20
N VAL A 64 4.38 6.27 40.99
CA VAL A 64 4.16 4.83 40.81
C VAL A 64 2.92 4.41 41.59
N ILE A 65 1.91 3.90 40.88
CA ILE A 65 0.71 3.33 41.51
C ILE A 65 0.99 1.88 41.93
N GLY A 66 1.67 1.11 41.07
CA GLY A 66 2.08 -0.26 41.35
C GLY A 66 1.81 -1.24 40.21
N PRO A 67 2.16 -2.52 40.39
CA PRO A 67 1.93 -3.56 39.40
C PRO A 67 0.44 -3.89 39.26
N THR A 68 0.03 -4.21 38.04
CA THR A 68 -1.28 -4.72 37.64
C THR A 68 -1.07 -6.01 36.82
N PRO A 69 -2.11 -6.83 36.59
CA PRO A 69 -1.99 -7.98 35.70
C PRO A 69 -1.46 -7.63 34.29
N ASP A 70 -1.68 -6.39 33.84
CA ASP A 70 -1.25 -5.88 32.54
C ASP A 70 0.11 -5.14 32.54
N GLY A 71 0.78 -5.01 33.70
CA GLY A 71 2.10 -4.38 33.79
C GLY A 71 2.27 -3.43 34.97
N LEU A 72 2.95 -2.30 34.77
CA LEU A 72 3.20 -1.28 35.80
C LEU A 72 2.36 -0.04 35.52
N ARG A 73 1.55 0.40 36.48
CA ARG A 73 0.75 1.63 36.35
C ARG A 73 1.47 2.82 36.98
N LEU A 74 1.56 3.90 36.23
CA LEU A 74 2.24 5.15 36.59
C LEU A 74 1.35 6.36 36.25
N ASN A 75 1.42 7.43 37.04
CA ASN A 75 0.97 8.75 36.62
C ASN A 75 2.20 9.60 36.24
N ILE A 76 2.19 10.17 35.03
CA ILE A 76 3.21 11.10 34.57
C ILE A 76 2.54 12.44 34.32
N TYR A 77 2.84 13.42 35.17
CA TYR A 77 2.25 14.75 35.06
C TYR A 77 3.01 15.61 34.06
N ILE A 78 2.29 16.28 33.17
CA ILE A 78 2.83 17.35 32.33
C ILE A 78 2.81 18.62 33.15
N THR A 79 3.97 19.24 33.35
CA THR A 79 4.16 20.43 34.20
C THR A 79 4.34 21.72 33.39
N GLY A 80 4.52 21.59 32.09
CA GLY A 80 4.57 22.70 31.15
C GLY A 80 5.01 22.23 29.78
N GLY A 81 5.15 23.16 28.85
CA GLY A 81 5.64 22.84 27.52
C GLY A 81 5.46 23.96 26.50
N GLU A 82 5.87 23.67 25.27
CA GLU A 82 5.74 24.55 24.13
C GLU A 82 5.13 23.79 22.96
N VAL A 83 4.12 24.41 22.32
CA VAL A 83 3.50 23.94 21.08
C VAL A 83 4.02 24.83 19.96
N ARG A 84 4.55 24.22 18.89
CA ARG A 84 5.00 24.92 17.68
C ARG A 84 4.41 24.30 16.42
N GLY A 85 3.87 25.13 15.55
CA GLY A 85 3.27 24.70 14.29
C GLY A 85 3.02 25.87 13.34
N PRO A 86 2.75 25.60 12.04
CA PRO A 86 2.58 26.65 11.03
C PRO A 86 1.46 27.64 11.37
N ARG A 87 0.40 27.15 12.02
CA ARG A 87 -0.79 27.94 12.38
C ARG A 87 -1.17 27.84 13.87
N LEU A 88 -0.41 27.09 14.66
CA LEU A 88 -0.69 26.88 16.08
C LEU A 88 0.60 26.98 16.88
N ASN A 89 0.69 28.01 17.71
CA ASN A 89 1.81 28.23 18.61
C ASN A 89 1.28 28.57 20.00
N GLY A 90 1.89 28.02 21.04
CA GLY A 90 1.40 28.20 22.40
C GLY A 90 2.28 27.57 23.47
N LYS A 91 1.80 27.63 24.71
CA LYS A 91 2.41 26.99 25.88
C LYS A 91 1.40 26.04 26.52
N VAL A 92 1.94 24.99 27.13
CA VAL A 92 1.20 24.04 27.98
C VAL A 92 1.33 24.48 29.42
#